data_AF-A0A958E856-F1
#
_entry.id   AF-A0A958E856-F1
#
_cell.length_a   1.000
_cell.length_b   1.000
_cell.length_c   1.000
_cell.angle_alpha   90.00
_cell.angle_beta   90.00
_cell.angle_gamma   90.00
#
_symmetry.space_group_name_H-M   'P 1'
#
loop_
_entity.id
_entity.type
_entity.pdbx_description
1 polymer ?
#
loop_
_entity_poly.entity_id
_entity_poly.type
_entity_poly.pdbx_seq_one_letter_code
_entity_poly.pdbx_strand_id
1 'polypeptide(L)' 'MQATETREYSMDQRFQIGEMIEHPFFGKGKVIANLKKGKIEVDFEKLGVRTLVSNYKA' A
#
# COMPACT_ATOMS: atom_id res chain seq x y z
N MET A 1 17.38 -3.20 15.29
CA MET A 1 17.33 -3.44 13.83
C MET A 1 15.86 -3.47 13.45
N GLN A 2 15.31 -2.34 12.98
CA GLN A 2 13.89 -2.24 12.67
C GLN A 2 13.72 -2.80 11.25
N ALA A 3 13.25 -4.03 11.15
CA ALA A 3 12.91 -4.63 9.87
C ALA A 3 11.90 -3.71 9.20
N THR A 4 12.28 -3.08 8.09
CA THR A 4 11.31 -2.52 7.14
C THR A 4 10.62 -3.71 6.51
N GLU A 5 9.73 -4.36 7.26
CA GLU A 5 8.87 -5.44 6.80
C GLU A 5 8.05 -4.86 5.66
N THR A 6 8.52 -5.12 4.44
CA THR A 6 7.77 -4.79 3.24
C THR A 6 6.59 -5.74 3.27
N ARG A 7 5.41 -5.21 3.61
CA ARG A 7 4.22 -6.04 3.79
C ARG A 7 3.63 -6.38 2.43
N GLU A 8 3.29 -7.64 2.24
CA GLU A 8 2.58 -8.04 1.03
C GLU A 8 1.22 -7.34 0.99
N TYR A 9 0.86 -6.79 -0.17
CA TYR A 9 -0.41 -6.11 -0.35
C TYR A 9 -1.57 -7.11 -0.19
N SER A 10 -2.35 -6.94 0.87
CA SER A 10 -3.61 -7.63 1.11
C SER A 10 -4.77 -6.65 1.18
N MET A 11 -5.87 -6.97 0.50
CA MET A 11 -7.07 -6.13 0.51
C MET A 11 -7.73 -6.04 1.89
N ASP A 12 -7.54 -7.03 2.76
CA ASP A 12 -8.11 -7.09 4.12
C ASP A 12 -7.25 -6.37 5.18
N GLN A 13 -6.12 -5.77 4.80
CA GLN A 13 -5.23 -5.08 5.72
C GLN A 13 -5.37 -3.56 5.64
N ARG A 14 -5.28 -2.91 6.80
CA ARG A 14 -5.11 -1.46 6.89
C ARG A 14 -3.64 -1.14 6.72
N PHE A 15 -3.34 -0.33 5.72
CA PHE A 15 -2.03 0.24 5.51
C PHE A 15 -1.97 1.65 6.09
N GLN A 16 -0.83 2.02 6.65
CA GLN A 16 -0.60 3.38 7.12
C GLN A 16 0.21 4.19 6.11
N ILE A 17 -0.03 5.50 6.08
CA ILE A 17 0.77 6.43 5.28
C ILE A 17 2.23 6.34 5.76
N GLY A 18 3.15 6.11 4.83
CA GLY A 18 4.56 5.90 5.08
C GLY A 18 5.00 4.44 5.02
N GLU A 19 4.07 3.47 5.03
CA GLU A 19 4.42 2.05 4.93
C GLU A 19 4.86 1.65 3.53
N MET A 20 5.79 0.71 3.47
CA MET A 20 6.23 0.05 2.25
C MET A 20 5.42 -1.24 2.06
N ILE A 21 4.70 -1.31 0.95
CA ILE A 21 3.95 -2.50 0.54
C ILE A 21 4.58 -3.11 -0.70
N GLU A 22 4.45 -4.42 -0.87
CA GLU A 22 4.79 -5.11 -2.11
C GLU A 22 3.53 -5.66 -2.76
N HIS A 23 3.24 -5.19 -3.98
CA HIS A 23 2.15 -5.71 -4.78
C HIS A 23 2.71 -6.70 -5.82
N PRO A 24 2.14 -7.89 -5.99
CA PRO A 24 2.70 -8.92 -6.89
C PRO A 24 2.80 -8.46 -8.35
N PHE A 25 1.90 -7.58 -8.79
CA PHE A 25 1.92 -7.03 -10.16
C PHE A 25 2.67 -5.70 -10.30
N PHE A 26 2.65 -4.83 -9.29
CA PHE A 26 3.20 -3.46 -9.38
C PHE A 26 4.58 -3.34 -8.71
N GLY A 27 4.98 -4.33 -7.91
CA GLY A 27 6.21 -4.33 -7.13
C GLY A 27 6.07 -3.57 -5.82
N LYS A 28 7.22 -3.12 -5.30
CA LYS A 28 7.28 -2.35 -4.06
C LYS A 28 6.80 -0.92 -4.27
N GLY A 29 6.03 -0.41 -3.31
CA GLY A 29 5.56 0.96 -3.30
C GLY A 29 5.28 1.47 -1.90
N LYS A 30 5.39 2.78 -1.74
CA LYS A 30 5.18 3.46 -0.46
C LYS A 30 3.79 4.07 -0.40
N VAL A 31 3.04 3.78 0.64
CA VAL A 31 1.73 4.40 0.86
C VAL A 31 1.94 5.88 1.15
N ILE A 32 1.38 6.75 0.32
CA ILE A 32 1.49 8.21 0.48
C ILE A 32 0.19 8.84 0.99
N ALA A 33 -0.95 8.18 0.77
CA ALA A 33 -2.23 8.66 1.26
C ALA A 33 -3.21 7.51 1.53
N ASN A 34 -4.03 7.69 2.57
CA ASN A 34 -5.18 6.83 2.83
C ASN A 34 -6.45 7.57 2.39
N LEU A 35 -7.10 7.06 1.36
CA LEU A 35 -8.34 7.60 0.84
C LEU A 35 -9.55 6.98 1.57
N LYS A 36 -10.64 7.74 1.65
CA LYS A 36 -11.90 7.26 2.23
C LYS A 36 -12.50 6.14 1.36
N LYS A 37 -13.21 5.19 2.00
CA LYS A 37 -13.83 3.99 1.39
C LYS A 37 -12.86 2.85 1.04
N GLY A 38 -11.82 2.63 1.85
CA GLY A 38 -10.91 1.50 1.61
C GLY A 38 -10.07 1.68 0.35
N LYS A 39 -9.58 2.90 0.12
CA LYS A 39 -8.65 3.18 -0.98
C LYS A 39 -7.37 3.73 -0.39
N ILE A 40 -6.24 3.42 -0.99
CA ILE A 40 -4.93 3.95 -0.60
C ILE A 40 -4.21 4.41 -1.85
N GLU A 41 -3.41 5.46 -1.75
CA GLU A 41 -2.46 5.86 -2.78
C GLU A 41 -1.08 5.37 -2.41
N VAL A 42 -0.45 4.70 -3.36
CA VAL A 42 0.85 4.06 -3.20
C VAL A 42 1.74 4.52 -4.33
N ASP A 43 2.87 5.11 -3.97
CA ASP A 43 3.94 5.46 -4.91
C ASP A 43 4.80 4.24 -5.16
N PHE A 44 4.61 3.59 -6.32
CA PHE A 44 5.40 2.44 -6.73
C PHE A 44 6.67 2.90 -7.43
N GLU A 45 7.83 2.39 -7.03
CA GLU A 45 9.11 2.84 -7.60
C GLU A 45 9.20 2.64 -9.12
N LYS A 46 8.53 1.59 -9.64
CA LYS A 46 8.55 1.25 -11.08
C LYS A 46 7.50 2.00 -11.91
N LEU A 47 6.45 2.50 -11.29
CA LEU A 47 5.24 2.97 -11.99
C LEU A 47 4.88 4.41 -11.62
N GLY A 48 5.25 4.87 -10.43
CA GLY A 48 4.80 6.09 -9.77
C GLY A 48 3.55 5.86 -8.93
N VAL A 49 2.89 6.95 -8.55
CA VAL A 49 1.66 6.96 -7.74
C VAL A 49 0.52 6.21 -8.44
N ARG A 50 -0.02 5.18 -7.77
CA ARG A 50 -1.24 4.44 -8.13
C ARG A 50 -2.17 4.36 -6.94
N THR A 51 -3.47 4.36 -7.22
CA THR A 51 -4.50 4.09 -6.22
C THR A 51 -4.80 2.59 -6.16
N LEU A 52 -4.72 2.01 -4.97
CA LEU A 52 -5.12 0.64 -4.68
C LEU A 52 -6.43 0.61 -3.87
N VAL A 53 -7.20 -0.46 -4.06
CA VAL A 53 -8.47 -0.72 -3.36
C VAL A 53 -8.26 -1.75 -2.25
N SER A 54 -8.19 -1.27 -1.01
CA SER A 54 -8.22 -2.12 0.18
C SER A 54 -9.68 -2.42 0.54
N ASN A 55 -10.10 -3.68 0.39
CA ASN A 55 -11.46 -4.15 0.72
C ASN A 55 -11.70 -4.26 2.24
N TYR A 56 -10.95 -3.52 3.07
CA TYR A 56 -11.16 -3.48 4.51
C TYR A 56 -12.61 -3.04 4.81
N LYS A 57 -13.47 -4.00 5.18
CA LYS A 57 -14.78 -3.72 5.75
C LYS A 57 -14.54 -2.97 7.06
N ALA A 58 -14.92 -1.69 7.06
CA ALA A 58 -15.01 -0.89 8.27
C ALA A 58 -16.04 -1.47 9.24
#